data_AF-A0A935VIG7-F1
#
_entry.id   AF-A0A935VIG7-F1
#
_cell.length_a   1.000
_cell.length_b   1.000
_cell.length_c   1.000
_cell.angle_alpha   90.00
_cell.angle_beta   90.00
_cell.angle_gamma   90.00
#
_symmetry.space_group_name_H-M   'P 1'
#
loop_
_entity.id
_entity.type
_entity.pdbx_description
1 polymer ?
#
loop_
_entity_poly.entity_id
_entity_poly.type
_entity_poly.pdbx_seq_one_letter_code
_entity_poly.pdbx_strand_id
1 'polypeptide(L)'
;MFGLAKADGHVAEQELNVIKNIANLLEIPNADFESVKNMFYRNVNSDYSVLGIDSSATEEAIKKAYRQMAIRYHPDKVAAMGEEYQKGAKEKFQKIQEAYENIKKSRGIN
;
A
#
# COMPACT_ATOMS: atom_id res chain seq x y z
N MET A 1 25.62 -3.47 -9.55
CA MET A 1 24.68 -4.54 -9.94
C MET A 1 23.58 -4.62 -8.89
N PHE A 2 22.61 -3.71 -8.93
CA PHE A 2 21.44 -3.72 -8.02
C PHE A 2 20.18 -3.59 -8.88
N GLY A 3 19.92 -4.65 -9.63
CA GLY A 3 18.70 -4.80 -10.41
C GLY A 3 18.17 -6.20 -10.15
N LEU A 4 16.86 -6.30 -9.94
CA LEU A 4 16.09 -7.54 -9.81
C LEU A 4 15.97 -8.11 -8.39
N ALA A 5 15.27 -7.41 -7.51
CA ALA A 5 14.58 -8.03 -6.37
C ALA A 5 13.25 -7.29 -6.14
N LYS A 6 12.28 -7.51 -7.03
CA LYS A 6 10.96 -6.89 -6.94
C LYS A 6 9.94 -7.81 -7.59
N ALA A 7 9.28 -8.67 -6.81
CA ALA A 7 8.12 -9.40 -7.32
C ALA A 7 7.15 -9.89 -6.23
N ASP A 8 7.61 -10.45 -5.11
CA ASP A 8 6.67 -11.08 -4.16
C ASP A 8 6.72 -10.43 -2.77
N GLY A 9 5.63 -10.49 -2.01
CA GLY A 9 5.55 -9.99 -0.62
C GLY A 9 6.66 -10.51 0.31
N HIS A 10 7.40 -11.52 -0.12
CA HIS A 10 8.67 -11.96 0.45
C HIS A 10 9.72 -10.85 0.55
N VAL A 11 9.77 -9.90 -0.38
CA VAL A 11 10.78 -8.81 -0.38
C VAL A 11 10.57 -7.88 0.80
N ALA A 12 9.33 -7.57 1.18
CA ALA A 12 9.05 -6.73 2.35
C ALA A 12 9.41 -7.46 3.66
N GLU A 13 9.13 -8.76 3.77
CA GLU A 13 9.58 -9.57 4.90
C GLU A 13 11.11 -9.69 4.95
N GLN A 14 11.76 -9.82 3.80
CA GLN A 14 13.21 -9.86 3.67
C GLN A 14 13.85 -8.51 3.99
N GLU A 15 13.27 -7.39 3.55
CA GLU A 15 13.71 -6.04 3.90
C GLU A 15 13.54 -5.78 5.39
N LEU A 16 12.39 -6.15 5.98
CA LEU A 16 12.18 -6.04 7.43
C LEU A 16 13.16 -6.91 8.20
N ASN A 17 13.45 -8.13 7.74
CA ASN A 17 14.46 -8.99 8.34
C ASN A 17 15.86 -8.41 8.21
N VAL A 18 16.20 -7.79 7.07
CA VAL A 18 17.50 -7.12 6.87
C VAL A 18 17.62 -5.89 7.77
N ILE A 19 16.60 -5.04 7.84
CA ILE A 19 16.58 -3.86 8.72
C ILE A 19 16.63 -4.30 10.19
N LYS A 20 15.91 -5.37 10.57
CA LYS A 20 15.96 -5.94 11.91
C LYS A 20 17.33 -6.53 12.23
N ASN A 21 17.98 -7.19 11.27
CA ASN A 21 19.35 -7.69 11.42
C ASN A 21 20.36 -6.54 11.58
N ILE A 22 20.23 -5.47 10.80
CA ILE A 22 21.06 -4.26 10.92
C ILE A 22 20.81 -3.57 12.27
N ALA A 23 19.56 -3.46 12.71
CA ALA A 23 19.20 -2.88 14.00
C ALA A 23 19.79 -3.68 15.17
N ASN A 24 19.76 -5.02 15.09
CA ASN A 24 20.45 -5.89 16.05
C ASN A 24 21.97 -5.71 16.00
N LEU A 25 22.55 -5.54 14.81
CA LEU A 25 23.99 -5.32 14.63
C LEU A 25 24.46 -3.97 15.22
N LEU A 26 23.58 -2.97 15.20
CA LEU A 26 23.78 -1.65 15.78
C LEU A 26 23.34 -1.57 17.26
N GLU A 27 23.00 -2.71 17.88
CA GLU A 27 22.53 -2.84 19.26
C GLU A 27 21.31 -1.94 19.59
N ILE A 28 20.48 -1.65 18.61
CA ILE A 28 19.25 -0.87 18.82
C ILE A 28 18.26 -1.73 19.62
N PRO A 29 17.77 -1.25 20.78
CA PRO A 29 16.77 -1.96 21.55
C PRO A 29 15.51 -2.23 20.72
N ASN A 30 14.93 -3.43 20.83
CA ASN A 30 13.71 -3.79 20.09
C ASN A 30 12.56 -2.78 20.30
N ALA A 31 12.48 -2.13 21.46
CA ALA A 31 11.49 -1.10 21.75
C ALA A 31 11.69 0.17 20.90
N ASP A 32 12.94 0.57 20.66
CA ASP A 32 13.27 1.73 19.81
C ASP A 32 13.08 1.39 18.34
N PHE A 33 13.43 0.17 17.94
CA PHE A 33 13.14 -0.34 16.60
C PHE A 33 11.64 -0.31 16.30
N GLU A 34 10.79 -0.83 17.20
CA GLU A 34 9.34 -0.81 17.02
C GLU A 34 8.76 0.62 17.05
N SER A 35 9.34 1.52 17.84
CA SER A 35 8.93 2.93 17.89
C SER A 35 9.25 3.67 16.59
N VAL A 36 10.47 3.51 16.07
CA VAL A 36 10.88 4.06 14.77
C VAL A 36 10.08 3.42 13.65
N LYS A 37 9.92 2.10 13.65
CA LYS A 37 9.06 1.38 12.71
C LYS A 37 7.64 1.94 12.71
N ASN A 38 7.00 2.13 13.87
CA ASN A 38 5.65 2.71 13.93
C ASN A 38 5.60 4.19 13.52
N MET A 39 6.68 4.93 13.71
CA MET A 39 6.80 6.33 13.29
C MET A 39 6.92 6.47 11.76
N PHE A 40 7.62 5.53 11.10
CA PHE A 40 7.83 5.54 9.64
C PHE A 40 6.80 4.70 8.86
N TYR A 41 6.37 3.55 9.39
CA TYR A 41 5.28 2.71 8.88
C TYR A 41 3.93 3.12 9.49
N ARG A 42 3.63 4.42 9.50
CA ARG A 42 2.30 4.93 9.88
C ARG A 42 1.23 4.21 9.07
N ASN A 43 0.55 3.26 9.72
CA ASN A 43 -0.62 2.49 9.31
C ASN A 43 -0.86 2.29 7.80
N VAL A 44 0.17 1.88 7.05
CA VAL A 44 0.03 1.52 5.62
C VAL A 44 -0.99 0.39 5.45
N ASN A 45 -1.19 -0.43 6.47
CA ASN A 45 -2.24 -1.46 6.55
C ASN A 45 -3.65 -0.93 6.28
N SER A 46 -3.95 0.30 6.69
CA SER A 46 -5.21 0.98 6.36
C SER A 46 -5.36 1.17 4.85
N ASP A 47 -4.29 1.58 4.17
CA ASP A 47 -4.31 1.85 2.73
C ASP A 47 -4.51 0.56 1.91
N TYR A 48 -3.83 -0.53 2.30
CA TYR A 48 -4.03 -1.84 1.67
C TYR A 48 -5.48 -2.32 1.85
N SER A 49 -6.05 -2.10 3.04
CA SER A 49 -7.46 -2.41 3.33
C SER A 49 -8.43 -1.59 2.47
N VAL A 50 -8.12 -0.33 2.17
CA VAL A 50 -8.93 0.53 1.26
C VAL A 50 -8.94 -0.03 -0.17
N LEU A 51 -7.82 -0.60 -0.63
CA LEU A 51 -7.73 -1.30 -1.91
C LEU A 51 -8.32 -2.73 -1.87
N GLY A 52 -8.70 -3.22 -0.68
CA GLY A 52 -9.23 -4.56 -0.48
C GLY A 52 -8.18 -5.65 -0.66
N ILE A 53 -6.92 -5.33 -0.37
CA ILE A 53 -5.77 -6.22 -0.51
C ILE A 53 -5.02 -6.30 0.81
N ASP A 54 -4.26 -7.38 0.98
CA ASP A 54 -3.40 -7.54 2.15
C ASP A 54 -2.13 -6.68 2.03
N SER A 55 -1.52 -6.31 3.17
CA SER A 55 -0.25 -5.57 3.15
C SER A 55 0.94 -6.38 2.66
N SER A 56 0.79 -7.72 2.57
CA SER A 56 1.70 -8.63 1.86
C SER A 56 1.50 -8.67 0.34
N ALA A 57 0.48 -7.98 -0.20
CA ALA A 57 0.18 -8.01 -1.64
C ALA A 57 1.37 -7.55 -2.49
N THR A 58 1.53 -8.15 -3.67
CA THR A 58 2.58 -7.79 -4.63
C THR A 58 2.26 -6.49 -5.37
N GLU A 59 3.26 -5.85 -5.98
CA GLU A 59 3.02 -4.61 -6.76
C GLU A 59 2.03 -4.81 -7.89
N GLU A 60 2.07 -5.98 -8.53
CA GLU A 60 1.12 -6.35 -9.57
C GLU A 60 -0.29 -6.49 -9.00
N ALA A 61 -0.44 -7.09 -7.81
CA ALA A 61 -1.72 -7.18 -7.11
C ALA A 61 -2.24 -5.79 -6.72
N ILE A 62 -1.39 -4.89 -6.23
CA ILE A 62 -1.75 -3.50 -5.90
C ILE A 62 -2.23 -2.76 -7.16
N LYS A 63 -1.48 -2.81 -8.26
CA LYS A 63 -1.87 -2.22 -9.56
C LYS A 63 -3.16 -2.84 -10.12
N LYS A 64 -3.35 -4.14 -9.96
CA LYS A 64 -4.56 -4.85 -10.39
C LYS A 64 -5.77 -4.44 -9.58
N ALA A 65 -5.65 -4.38 -8.26
CA ALA A 65 -6.70 -3.92 -7.35
C ALA A 65 -7.10 -2.47 -7.65
N TYR A 66 -6.12 -1.59 -7.83
CA TYR A 66 -6.37 -0.20 -8.25
C TYR A 66 -7.16 -0.12 -9.56
N ARG A 67 -6.74 -0.87 -10.59
CA ARG A 67 -7.46 -0.91 -11.88
C ARG A 67 -8.89 -1.45 -11.74
N GLN A 68 -9.10 -2.50 -10.95
CA GLN A 68 -10.44 -3.05 -10.72
C GLN A 68 -11.36 -2.05 -9.99
N MET A 69 -10.84 -1.37 -8.97
CA MET A 69 -11.57 -0.35 -8.25
C MET A 69 -11.86 0.86 -9.15
N ALA A 70 -10.91 1.26 -10.00
CA ALA A 70 -11.11 2.34 -10.94
C ALA A 70 -12.22 2.05 -11.95
N ILE A 71 -12.31 0.81 -12.45
CA ILE A 71 -13.41 0.38 -13.32
C ILE A 71 -14.75 0.36 -12.57
N ARG A 72 -14.75 -0.07 -11.30
CA ARG A 72 -15.96 -0.18 -10.48
C ARG A 72 -16.55 1.18 -10.11
N TYR A 73 -15.69 2.16 -9.82
CA TYR A 73 -16.09 3.51 -9.42
C TYR A 73 -15.89 4.56 -10.53
N HIS A 74 -15.67 4.13 -11.77
CA HIS A 74 -15.51 5.04 -12.91
C HIS A 74 -16.77 5.89 -13.08
N PRO A 75 -16.67 7.21 -13.31
CA PRO A 75 -17.83 8.10 -13.49
C PRO A 75 -18.79 7.58 -14.56
N ASP A 76 -18.28 7.00 -15.65
CA ASP A 76 -19.08 6.38 -16.71
C ASP A 76 -19.96 5.22 -16.22
N LYS A 77 -19.44 4.38 -15.30
CA LYS A 77 -20.18 3.24 -14.72
C LYS A 77 -21.22 3.67 -13.70
N VAL A 78 -20.94 4.72 -12.93
CA VAL A 78 -21.85 5.22 -11.89
C VAL A 78 -22.78 6.31 -12.39
N ALA A 79 -22.55 6.83 -13.61
CA ALA A 79 -23.39 7.83 -14.27
C ALA A 79 -24.86 7.37 -14.33
N ALA A 80 -25.08 6.08 -14.59
CA ALA A 80 -26.42 5.48 -14.68
C ALA A 80 -27.11 5.22 -13.33
N MET A 81 -26.42 5.39 -12.18
CA MET A 81 -26.92 4.98 -10.86
C MET A 81 -27.51 6.14 -10.02
N GLY A 82 -27.51 7.37 -10.55
CA GLY A 82 -28.04 8.56 -9.86
C GLY A 82 -27.00 9.38 -9.10
N GLU A 83 -27.34 10.63 -8.75
CA GLU A 83 -26.41 11.65 -8.23
C GLU A 83 -25.76 11.27 -6.88
N GLU A 84 -26.50 10.62 -5.98
CA GLU A 84 -25.98 10.15 -4.70
C GLU A 84 -24.91 9.07 -4.86
N TYR A 85 -25.14 8.13 -5.78
CA TYR A 85 -24.16 7.09 -6.12
C TYR A 85 -22.90 7.68 -6.76
N GLN A 86 -23.06 8.70 -7.61
CA GLN A 86 -21.91 9.39 -8.21
C GLN A 86 -21.06 10.11 -7.16
N LYS A 87 -21.67 10.78 -6.18
CA LYS A 87 -20.94 11.41 -5.06
C LYS A 87 -20.18 10.38 -4.23
N GLY A 88 -20.84 9.32 -3.77
CA GLY A 88 -20.22 8.28 -2.96
C GLY A 88 -19.11 7.52 -3.71
N ALA A 89 -19.29 7.29 -5.01
CA ALA A 89 -18.27 6.69 -5.85
C ALA A 89 -17.04 7.59 -6.03
N LYS A 90 -17.25 8.91 -6.20
CA LYS A 90 -16.17 9.89 -6.29
C LYS A 90 -15.35 9.95 -5.00
N GLU A 91 -16.01 10.00 -3.85
CA GLU A 91 -15.33 10.02 -2.54
C GLU A 91 -14.53 8.73 -2.31
N LYS A 92 -15.11 7.56 -2.63
CA LYS A 92 -14.39 6.28 -2.56
C LYS A 92 -13.20 6.23 -3.52
N PHE A 93 -13.38 6.70 -4.75
CA PHE A 93 -12.32 6.72 -5.75
C PHE A 93 -11.14 7.59 -5.30
N GLN A 94 -11.41 8.75 -4.72
CA GLN A 94 -10.38 9.61 -4.12
C GLN A 94 -9.60 8.86 -3.02
N LYS A 95 -10.29 8.19 -2.09
CA LYS A 95 -9.62 7.42 -1.03
C LYS A 95 -8.77 6.27 -1.59
N ILE A 96 -9.25 5.59 -2.62
CA ILE A 96 -8.51 4.52 -3.30
C ILE A 96 -7.25 5.07 -3.97
N GLN A 97 -7.35 6.22 -4.62
CA GLN A 97 -6.22 6.88 -5.26
C GLN A 97 -5.17 7.34 -4.23
N GLU A 98 -5.62 7.93 -3.12
CA GLU A 98 -4.74 8.37 -2.03
C GLU A 98 -4.02 7.20 -1.36
N ALA A 99 -4.76 6.11 -1.08
CA ALA A 99 -4.20 4.86 -0.57
C ALA A 99 -3.16 4.26 -1.53
N TYR A 100 -3.46 4.23 -2.83
CA TYR A 100 -2.53 3.72 -3.84
C TYR A 100 -1.25 4.55 -3.90
N GLU A 101 -1.35 5.88 -3.87
CA GLU A 101 -0.20 6.79 -3.85
C GLU A 101 0.63 6.64 -2.57
N ASN A 102 -0.01 6.48 -1.42
CA ASN A 102 0.68 6.24 -0.15
C ASN A 102 1.43 4.91 -0.15
N ILE A 103 0.81 3.83 -0.63
CA ILE A 103 1.47 2.53 -0.81
C ILE A 103 2.63 2.66 -1.79
N LYS A 104 2.43 3.37 -2.91
CA LYS A 104 3.44 3.63 -3.94
C LYS A 104 4.66 4.34 -3.35
N LYS A 105 4.45 5.39 -2.54
CA LYS A 105 5.50 6.11 -1.82
C LYS A 105 6.19 5.25 -0.76
N SER A 106 5.41 4.54 0.05
CA SER A 106 5.92 3.69 1.13
C SER A 106 6.78 2.53 0.60
N ARG A 107 6.44 1.96 -0.56
CA ARG A 107 7.18 0.87 -1.21
C ARG A 107 8.19 1.33 -2.27
N GLY A 108 8.38 2.63 -2.48
CA GLY A 108 9.30 3.15 -3.51
C GLY A 108 8.99 2.62 -4.92
N ILE A 109 7.71 2.47 -5.25
CA ILE A 109 7.27 2.01 -6.57
C ILE A 109 7.27 3.22 -7.50
N ASN A 110 7.99 3.18 -8.63
CA ASN A 110 7.97 4.24 -9.64
C ASN A 110 6.93 3.92 -10.73
#